data_AF-A0AAD6VLG8-F1
#
_entry.id   AF-A0AAD6VLG8-F1
#
_cell.length_a   1.000
_cell.length_b   1.000
_cell.length_c   1.000
_cell.angle_alpha   90.00
_cell.angle_beta   90.00
_cell.angle_gamma   90.00
#
_symmetry.space_group_name_H-M   'P 1'
#
loop_
_entity.id
_entity.type
_entity.pdbx_description
1 polymer ?
#
loop_
_entity_poly.entity_id
_entity_poly.type
_entity_poly.pdbx_seq_one_letter_code
_entity_poly.pdbx_strand_id
1 'polypeptide(L)'
;SYVAASVLSTAWLLVFQFILVGRYRGPSGIPYPRLYAEKAEMEADPKAYVFNCVQREALGQTLENLPILLSTTLITSLKYPIFAASALGLWSLARVGYTLGYATGNPNKVGPYPHPHEFVIVSTDETTAHEHLERVALSHRAL
;
A
#
# COMPACT_ATOMS: atom_id res chain seq x y z
N SER A 1 7.21 10.52 -20.91
CA SER A 1 8.02 10.72 -19.68
C SER A 1 7.79 9.58 -18.72
N TYR A 2 8.81 8.77 -18.42
CA TYR A 2 8.70 7.57 -17.56
C TYR A 2 8.17 7.90 -16.16
N VAL A 3 8.57 9.04 -15.60
CA VAL A 3 8.12 9.54 -14.29
C VAL A 3 6.62 9.83 -14.26
N ALA A 4 6.06 10.38 -15.34
CA ALA A 4 4.62 10.64 -15.43
C ALA A 4 3.82 9.33 -15.47
N ALA A 5 4.33 8.30 -16.17
CA ALA A 5 3.70 6.99 -16.20
C ALA A 5 3.72 6.31 -14.81
N SER A 6 4.82 6.44 -14.06
CA SER A 6 4.89 5.91 -12.69
C SER A 6 4.03 6.68 -11.69
N VAL A 7 3.82 7.99 -11.88
CA VAL A 7 2.86 8.74 -11.06
C VAL A 7 1.42 8.35 -11.42
N LEU A 8 1.12 8.11 -12.70
CA LEU A 8 -0.20 7.62 -13.11
C LEU A 8 -0.49 6.21 -12.58
N SER A 9 0.50 5.35 -12.39
CA SER A 9 0.27 4.02 -11.82
C SER A 9 -0.22 4.07 -10.37
N THR A 10 0.18 5.07 -9.58
CA THR A 10 -0.33 5.24 -8.20
C THR A 10 -1.80 5.66 -8.20
N ALA A 11 -2.22 6.48 -9.16
CA ALA A 11 -3.63 6.83 -9.33
C ALA A 11 -4.49 5.60 -9.68
N TRP A 12 -4.00 4.74 -10.57
CA TRP A 12 -4.68 3.48 -10.91
C TRP A 12 -4.80 2.54 -9.71
N LEU A 13 -3.77 2.49 -8.88
CA LEU A 13 -3.78 1.74 -7.63
C LEU A 13 -4.85 2.26 -6.65
N LEU A 14 -4.98 3.58 -6.48
CA LEU A 14 -6.02 4.17 -5.63
C LEU A 14 -7.43 3.83 -6.14
N VAL A 15 -7.65 3.88 -7.46
CA VAL A 15 -8.92 3.49 -8.09
C VAL A 15 -9.22 2.00 -7.81
N PHE A 16 -8.24 1.13 -7.99
CA PHE A 16 -8.38 -0.29 -7.68
C PHE A 16 -8.78 -0.52 -6.21
N GLN A 17 -8.09 0.14 -5.27
CA GLN A 17 -8.39 0.04 -3.84
C GLN A 17 -9.80 0.57 -3.52
N PHE A 18 -10.21 1.67 -4.16
CA PHE A 18 -11.55 2.23 -3.98
C PHE A 18 -12.66 1.28 -4.45
N ILE A 19 -12.49 0.66 -5.63
CA ILE A 19 -13.42 -0.35 -6.15
C ILE A 19 -13.48 -1.57 -5.22
N LEU A 20 -12.33 -2.00 -4.69
CA LEU A 20 -12.24 -3.13 -3.78
C LEU A 20 -13.01 -2.85 -2.48
N VAL A 21 -12.80 -1.68 -1.87
CA VAL A 21 -13.57 -1.23 -0.68
C VAL A 21 -15.07 -1.22 -0.99
N GLY A 22 -15.48 -0.68 -2.13
CA GLY A 22 -16.89 -0.68 -2.56
C GLY A 22 -17.49 -2.09 -2.66
N ARG A 23 -16.71 -3.05 -3.17
CA ARG A 23 -17.12 -4.46 -3.30
C ARG A 23 -17.30 -5.14 -1.94
N TYR A 24 -16.48 -4.82 -0.94
CA TYR A 24 -16.62 -5.34 0.43
C TYR A 24 -17.65 -4.56 1.27
N ARG A 25 -18.01 -3.33 0.87
CA ARG A 25 -19.00 -2.50 1.57
C ARG A 25 -20.41 -3.10 1.53
N GLY A 26 -20.86 -3.51 0.34
CA GLY A 26 -22.22 -4.05 0.14
C GLY A 26 -22.54 -5.26 1.04
N PRO A 27 -21.68 -6.31 1.05
CA PRO A 27 -21.89 -7.49 1.88
C PRO A 27 -21.80 -7.25 3.39
N SER A 28 -21.15 -6.16 3.83
CA SER A 28 -20.94 -5.85 5.24
C SER A 28 -22.13 -5.14 5.89
N GLY A 29 -23.15 -4.75 5.11
CA GLY A 29 -24.39 -4.17 5.63
C GLY A 29 -24.23 -2.81 6.33
N ILE A 30 -23.09 -2.14 6.18
CA ILE A 30 -22.80 -0.89 6.89
C ILE A 30 -23.55 0.27 6.21
N PRO A 31 -24.51 0.92 6.88
CA PRO A 31 -25.25 2.04 6.33
C PRO A 31 -24.35 3.26 6.16
N TYR A 32 -24.57 4.02 5.07
CA TYR A 32 -24.07 5.39 4.98
C TYR A 32 -24.68 6.22 6.11
N PRO A 33 -23.95 7.17 6.74
CA PRO A 33 -22.63 7.73 6.39
C PRO A 33 -21.43 7.07 7.11
N ARG A 34 -21.59 5.89 7.72
CA ARG A 34 -20.51 5.28 8.52
C ARG A 34 -19.34 4.82 7.64
N LEU A 35 -18.13 5.18 8.07
CA LEU A 35 -16.87 4.83 7.39
C LEU A 35 -16.30 3.48 7.86
N TYR A 36 -16.51 3.14 9.14
CA TYR A 36 -16.01 1.91 9.76
C TYR A 36 -17.15 1.16 10.47
N ALA A 37 -17.03 -0.17 10.53
CA ALA A 37 -17.87 -1.03 11.38
C ALA A 37 -17.47 -0.88 12.86
N GLU A 38 -18.43 -0.96 13.77
CA GLU A 38 -18.14 -1.01 15.21
C GLU A 38 -17.50 -2.34 15.63
N LYS A 39 -16.83 -2.37 16.79
CA LYS A 39 -16.21 -3.59 17.32
C LYS A 39 -17.20 -4.74 17.46
N ALA A 40 -18.42 -4.46 17.92
CA ALA A 40 -19.48 -5.45 18.04
C ALA A 40 -19.90 -6.04 16.67
N GLU A 41 -19.91 -5.22 15.62
CA GLU A 41 -20.25 -5.66 14.26
C GLU A 41 -19.10 -6.45 13.60
N MET A 42 -17.84 -6.10 13.92
CA MET A 42 -16.65 -6.85 13.47
C MET A 42 -16.55 -8.24 14.10
N GLU A 43 -16.92 -8.36 15.37
CA GLU A 43 -16.93 -9.64 16.09
C GLU A 43 -18.11 -10.53 15.66
N ALA A 44 -19.23 -9.92 15.28
CA ALA A 44 -20.43 -10.61 14.83
C ALA A 44 -20.37 -11.07 13.36
N ASP A 45 -19.75 -10.29 12.46
CA ASP A 45 -19.62 -10.66 11.05
C ASP A 45 -18.15 -10.53 10.56
N PRO A 46 -17.51 -11.64 10.15
CA PRO A 46 -16.17 -11.60 9.57
C PRO A 46 -16.09 -10.74 8.31
N LYS A 47 -17.19 -10.48 7.60
CA LYS A 47 -17.21 -9.57 6.43
C LYS A 47 -17.01 -8.11 6.83
N ALA A 48 -17.63 -7.69 7.93
CA ALA A 48 -17.45 -6.34 8.47
C ALA A 48 -16.01 -6.12 8.95
N TYR A 49 -15.39 -7.16 9.49
CA TYR A 49 -13.95 -7.17 9.81
C TYR A 49 -13.09 -6.99 8.56
N VAL A 50 -13.31 -7.79 7.51
CA VAL A 50 -12.57 -7.67 6.23
C VAL A 50 -12.76 -6.28 5.61
N PHE A 51 -13.97 -5.73 5.65
CA PHE A 51 -14.24 -4.39 5.16
C PHE A 51 -13.41 -3.34 5.91
N ASN A 52 -13.35 -3.39 7.24
CA ASN A 52 -12.51 -2.46 8.02
C ASN A 52 -11.02 -2.63 7.71
N CYS A 53 -10.52 -3.85 7.54
CA CYS A 53 -9.14 -4.10 7.13
C CYS A 53 -8.83 -3.49 5.76
N VAL A 54 -9.67 -3.71 4.75
CA VAL A 54 -9.46 -3.16 3.40
C VAL A 54 -9.63 -1.62 3.40
N GLN A 55 -10.60 -1.10 4.13
CA GLN A 55 -10.87 0.34 4.23
C GLN A 55 -9.71 1.08 4.94
N ARG A 56 -9.24 0.59 6.08
CA ARG A 56 -8.21 1.26 6.89
C ARG A 56 -6.80 0.96 6.41
N GLU A 57 -6.45 -0.31 6.28
CA GLU A 57 -5.06 -0.72 6.08
C GLU A 57 -4.65 -0.73 4.61
N ALA A 58 -5.57 -1.01 3.69
CA ALA A 58 -5.28 -0.92 2.26
C ALA A 58 -5.45 0.51 1.75
N LEU A 59 -6.64 1.12 1.90
CA LEU A 59 -6.91 2.45 1.35
C LEU A 59 -6.36 3.58 2.23
N GLY A 60 -6.69 3.60 3.53
CA GLY A 60 -6.27 4.66 4.46
C GLY A 60 -4.74 4.80 4.56
N GLN A 61 -4.04 3.70 4.82
CA GLN A 61 -2.58 3.69 4.90
C GLN A 61 -1.90 4.16 3.60
N THR A 62 -2.48 3.83 2.45
CA THR A 62 -1.95 4.26 1.15
C THR A 62 -2.10 5.77 1.00
N LEU A 63 -3.25 6.33 1.36
CA LEU A 63 -3.51 7.77 1.32
C LEU A 63 -2.59 8.57 2.26
N GLU A 64 -2.29 8.05 3.45
CA GLU A 64 -1.38 8.70 4.40
C GLU A 64 0.07 8.75 3.91
N ASN A 65 0.51 7.72 3.19
CA ASN A 65 1.90 7.62 2.71
C ASN A 65 2.10 8.14 1.28
N LEU A 66 1.03 8.27 0.50
CA LEU A 66 1.08 8.79 -0.87
C LEU A 66 1.82 10.15 -0.99
N PRO A 67 1.57 11.18 -0.16
CA PRO A 67 2.22 12.48 -0.32
C PRO A 67 3.73 12.42 -0.05
N ILE A 68 4.15 11.60 0.92
CA ILE A 68 5.57 11.37 1.23
C ILE A 68 6.24 10.63 0.05
N LEU A 69 5.56 9.63 -0.50
CA LEU A 69 6.07 8.84 -1.62
C LEU A 69 6.18 9.67 -2.92
N LEU A 70 5.19 10.51 -3.21
CA LEU A 70 5.20 11.40 -4.38
C LEU A 70 6.25 12.50 -4.24
N SER A 71 6.36 13.14 -3.07
CA SER A 71 7.35 14.19 -2.85
C SER A 71 8.79 13.65 -2.94
N THR A 72 9.08 12.51 -2.31
CA THR A 72 10.38 11.86 -2.43
C THR A 72 10.68 11.46 -3.87
N THR A 73 9.73 10.81 -4.57
CA THR A 73 9.93 10.41 -5.98
C THR A 73 10.18 11.61 -6.90
N LEU A 74 9.48 12.73 -6.71
CA LEU A 74 9.68 13.95 -7.50
C LEU A 74 11.09 14.50 -7.32
N ILE A 75 11.57 14.58 -6.07
CA ILE A 75 12.93 15.05 -5.75
C ILE A 75 13.98 14.12 -6.38
N THR A 76 13.81 12.80 -6.25
CA THR A 76 14.73 11.80 -6.82
C THR A 76 14.76 11.82 -8.33
N SER A 77 13.60 12.01 -8.96
CA SER A 77 13.46 11.98 -10.41
C SER A 77 14.24 13.09 -11.13
N LEU A 78 14.58 14.17 -10.41
CA LEU A 78 15.41 15.25 -10.94
C LEU A 78 16.83 14.79 -11.27
N LYS A 79 17.37 13.83 -10.50
CA LYS A 79 18.74 13.32 -10.67
C LYS A 79 18.77 11.93 -11.32
N TYR A 80 17.81 11.06 -10.98
CA TYR A 80 17.74 9.68 -11.45
C TYR A 80 16.31 9.30 -11.90
N PRO A 81 15.86 9.76 -13.08
CA PRO A 81 14.47 9.61 -13.53
C PRO A 81 14.05 8.15 -13.81
N ILE A 82 14.97 7.29 -14.26
CA ILE A 82 14.66 5.88 -14.57
C ILE A 82 14.50 5.07 -13.28
N PHE A 83 15.43 5.23 -12.33
CA PHE A 83 15.39 4.56 -11.03
C PHE A 83 14.16 4.94 -10.23
N ALA A 84 13.84 6.24 -10.17
CA ALA A 84 12.65 6.74 -9.49
C ALA A 84 11.36 6.15 -10.09
N ALA A 85 11.27 6.06 -11.42
CA ALA A 85 10.11 5.50 -12.09
C ALA A 85 9.95 3.99 -11.86
N SER A 86 11.05 3.22 -11.91
CA SER A 86 11.00 1.77 -11.66
C SER A 86 10.68 1.45 -10.20
N ALA A 87 11.24 2.18 -9.24
CA ALA A 87 10.97 1.99 -7.82
C ALA A 87 9.50 2.29 -7.48
N LEU A 88 8.95 3.39 -8.00
CA LEU A 88 7.55 3.75 -7.80
C LEU A 88 6.58 2.75 -8.47
N GLY A 89 6.94 2.24 -9.66
CA GLY A 89 6.18 1.19 -10.34
C GLY A 89 6.16 -0.12 -9.55
N LEU A 90 7.34 -0.56 -9.07
CA LEU A 90 7.46 -1.76 -8.25
C LEU A 90 6.68 -1.65 -6.95
N TRP A 91 6.76 -0.50 -6.29
CA TRP A 91 5.96 -0.21 -5.09
C TRP A 91 4.47 -0.34 -5.36
N SER A 92 3.99 0.25 -6.46
CA SER A 92 2.58 0.18 -6.84
C SER A 92 2.12 -1.28 -7.00
N LEU A 93 2.91 -2.13 -7.64
CA LEU A 93 2.60 -3.55 -7.80
C LEU A 93 2.62 -4.31 -6.48
N ALA A 94 3.63 -4.08 -5.62
CA ALA A 94 3.71 -4.68 -4.30
C ALA A 94 2.48 -4.35 -3.44
N ARG A 95 1.96 -3.12 -3.55
CA ARG A 95 0.76 -2.68 -2.84
C ARG A 95 -0.51 -3.37 -3.35
N VAL A 96 -0.63 -3.69 -4.64
CA VAL A 96 -1.75 -4.51 -5.14
C VAL A 96 -1.76 -5.88 -4.45
N GLY A 97 -0.61 -6.56 -4.39
CA GLY A 97 -0.48 -7.85 -3.69
C GLY A 97 -0.81 -7.75 -2.19
N TYR A 98 -0.31 -6.71 -1.53
CA TYR A 98 -0.63 -6.39 -0.14
C TYR A 98 -2.15 -6.26 0.09
N THR A 99 -2.83 -5.43 -0.72
CA THR A 99 -4.27 -5.20 -0.56
C THR A 99 -5.12 -6.45 -0.78
N LEU A 100 -4.72 -7.32 -1.72
CA LEU A 100 -5.38 -8.61 -1.94
C LEU A 100 -5.14 -9.58 -0.78
N GLY A 101 -3.95 -9.57 -0.16
CA GLY A 101 -3.67 -10.35 1.05
C GLY A 101 -4.51 -9.93 2.25
N TYR A 102 -4.77 -8.64 2.41
CA TYR A 102 -5.69 -8.13 3.43
C TYR A 102 -7.16 -8.46 3.15
N ALA A 103 -7.55 -8.51 1.88
CA ALA A 103 -8.91 -8.88 1.47
C ALA A 103 -9.27 -10.34 1.78
N THR A 104 -8.27 -11.19 2.08
CA THR A 104 -8.46 -12.58 2.55
C THR A 104 -8.79 -12.72 4.05
N GLY A 105 -8.83 -11.62 4.83
CA GLY A 105 -9.31 -11.63 6.22
C GLY A 105 -8.41 -12.28 7.25
N ASN A 106 -7.14 -12.55 6.91
CA ASN A 106 -6.15 -13.04 7.85
C ASN A 106 -4.93 -12.10 7.86
N PRO A 107 -4.75 -11.27 8.92
CA PRO A 107 -3.64 -10.32 9.00
C PRO A 107 -2.25 -11.00 9.07
N ASN A 108 -2.19 -12.32 9.31
CA ASN A 108 -0.94 -13.08 9.27
C ASN A 108 -0.63 -13.70 7.89
N LYS A 109 -1.53 -13.57 6.91
CA LYS A 109 -1.30 -13.98 5.51
C LYS A 109 -0.91 -12.82 4.59
N VAL A 110 -0.70 -11.64 5.17
CA VAL A 110 0.01 -10.57 4.49
C VAL A 110 1.39 -11.15 4.21
N GLY A 111 1.67 -11.48 2.94
CA GLY A 111 2.96 -12.06 2.55
C GLY A 111 4.13 -11.17 2.94
N PRO A 112 5.37 -11.52 2.56
CA PRO A 112 6.59 -10.77 2.89
C PRO A 112 6.68 -9.44 2.10
N TYR A 113 5.61 -8.66 2.08
CA TYR A 113 5.52 -7.39 1.42
C TYR A 113 5.97 -6.33 2.42
N PRO A 114 7.01 -5.54 2.08
CA PRO A 114 7.52 -4.53 2.98
C PRO A 114 6.40 -3.57 3.37
N HIS A 115 6.31 -3.28 4.66
CA HIS A 115 5.35 -2.31 5.13
C HIS A 115 5.63 -0.96 4.47
N PRO A 116 4.62 -0.13 4.22
CA PRO A 116 4.81 1.05 3.38
C PRO A 116 5.78 2.10 3.96
N HIS A 117 6.12 2.03 5.25
CA HIS A 117 7.19 2.83 5.86
C HIS A 117 8.60 2.28 5.58
N GLU A 118 8.74 0.99 5.29
CA GLU A 118 10.01 0.38 4.89
C GLU A 118 10.34 0.68 3.43
N PHE A 119 9.32 0.96 2.60
CA PHE A 119 9.51 1.43 1.24
C PHE A 119 9.51 2.97 1.13
N VAL A 120 10.05 3.66 2.13
CA VAL A 120 10.47 5.05 1.92
C VAL A 120 11.69 4.98 1.02
N ILE A 121 11.55 5.49 -0.21
CA ILE A 121 12.65 5.67 -1.14
C ILE A 121 13.55 6.77 -0.56
N VAL A 122 14.40 6.42 0.42
CA VAL A 122 15.46 7.31 0.94
C VAL A 122 16.58 7.33 -0.08
N SER A 123 16.33 7.96 -1.22
CA SER A 123 17.32 8.10 -2.28
C SER A 123 18.01 9.45 -2.13
N THR A 124 19.09 9.48 -1.37
CA THR A 124 20.19 10.40 -1.66
C THR A 124 21.29 9.72 -2.47
N ASP A 125 21.29 8.38 -2.60
CA ASP A 125 22.28 7.61 -3.37
C ASP A 125 21.75 6.19 -3.73
N GLU A 126 22.20 5.64 -4.87
CA GLU A 126 22.00 4.25 -5.32
C GLU A 126 22.58 3.25 -4.30
N THR A 127 23.67 3.64 -3.65
CA THR A 127 24.37 2.87 -2.61
C THR A 127 23.50 2.65 -1.36
N THR A 128 22.77 3.68 -0.92
CA THR A 128 21.90 3.62 0.25
C THR A 128 20.67 2.73 0.00
N ALA A 129 20.19 2.67 -1.26
CA ALA A 129 19.07 1.83 -1.65
C ALA A 129 19.42 0.33 -1.58
N HIS A 130 20.60 -0.06 -2.08
CA HIS A 130 21.11 -1.43 -1.94
C HIS A 130 21.27 -1.84 -0.48
N GLU A 131 21.83 -0.96 0.35
CA GLU A 131 22.06 -1.23 1.77
C GLU A 131 20.74 -1.31 2.57
N HIS A 132 19.69 -0.59 2.14
CA HIS A 132 18.36 -0.71 2.74
C HIS A 132 17.66 -2.00 2.33
N LEU A 133 17.74 -2.39 1.06
CA LEU A 133 17.20 -3.67 0.57
C LEU A 133 17.87 -4.86 1.25
N GLU A 134 19.19 -4.81 1.48
CA GLU A 134 19.90 -5.85 2.23
C GLU A 134 19.47 -5.89 3.70
N ARG A 135 19.28 -4.72 4.35
CA ARG A 135 18.79 -4.67 5.73
C ARG A 135 17.38 -5.24 5.88
N VAL A 136 16.48 -4.92 4.96
CA VAL A 136 15.12 -5.48 4.92
C VAL A 136 15.16 -6.99 4.65
N ALA A 137 15.97 -7.44 3.69
CA ALA A 137 16.13 -8.86 3.39
C ALA A 137 16.73 -9.65 4.57
N LEU A 138 17.62 -9.04 5.36
CA LEU A 138 18.17 -9.64 6.57
C LEU A 138 17.16 -9.70 7.72
N SER A 139 16.32 -8.66 7.91
CA SER A 139 15.30 -8.68 8.96
C SER A 139 14.24 -9.77 8.73
N HIS A 140 13.83 -9.97 7.47
CA HIS A 140 12.90 -11.03 7.09
C HIS A 140 13.49 -12.44 7.12
N ARG A 141 14.82 -12.60 7.11
CA ARG A 141 15.49 -13.89 7.32
C ARG A 141 15.70 -14.23 8.81
N ALA A 142 15.58 -13.25 9.69
CA ALA A 142 15.79 -13.40 11.13
C ALA A 142 14.49 -13.71 11.93
N LEU A 143 13.35 -13.74 11.25
CA LEU A 143 12.04 -14.16 11.76
C LEU A 143 11.67 -15.53 11.18
#